data_AF-A0A920AE41-F1
#
_entry.id   AF-A0A920AE41-F1
#
_cell.length_a   1.000
_cell.length_b   1.000
_cell.length_c   1.000
_cell.angle_alpha   90.00
_cell.angle_beta   90.00
_cell.angle_gamma   90.00
#
_symmetry.space_group_name_H-M   'P 1'
#
loop_
_entity.id
_entity.type
_entity.pdbx_description
1 polymer ?
#
loop_
_entity_poly.entity_id
_entity_poly.type
_entity_poly.pdbx_seq_one_letter_code
_entity_poly.pdbx_strand_id
1 'polypeptide(L)'
;MWPCRNKGEDARLYDAVKGISDFAISLGINVPTGKDSLSMTQKYKDGSKVISPGTVIISAIGECSNINQVVSPVLKKKENAPIIYINLSQDDFKLGVVHLLK
;
A
#
# COMPACT_ATOMS: atom_id res chain seq x y z
N MET A 1 -10.51 2.06 -2.99
CA MET A 1 -11.54 2.73 -2.17
C MET A 1 -11.26 4.21 -2.21
N TRP A 2 -12.16 5.02 -2.75
CA TRP A 2 -11.89 6.44 -2.99
C TRP A 2 -13.13 7.30 -2.72
N PRO A 3 -12.97 8.52 -2.20
CA PRO A 3 -14.08 9.45 -2.04
C PRO A 3 -14.32 10.28 -3.32
N CYS A 4 -14.75 9.65 -4.42
CA CYS A 4 -15.00 10.38 -5.67
C CYS A 4 -16.10 11.44 -5.52
N ARG A 5 -16.18 12.37 -6.48
CA ARG A 5 -17.12 13.53 -6.49
C ARG A 5 -16.84 14.54 -5.36
N ASN A 6 -15.65 14.49 -4.80
CA ASN A 6 -15.09 15.52 -3.93
C ASN A 6 -14.01 16.27 -4.71
N LYS A 7 -13.88 17.57 -4.48
CA LYS A 7 -12.97 18.43 -5.25
C LYS A 7 -11.55 17.87 -5.25
N GLY A 8 -11.04 17.52 -6.44
CA GLY A 8 -9.69 17.00 -6.64
C GLY A 8 -9.52 15.49 -6.46
N GLU A 9 -10.49 14.78 -5.85
CA GLU A 9 -10.32 13.36 -5.54
C GLU A 9 -10.31 12.47 -6.79
N ASP A 10 -11.06 12.84 -7.83
CA ASP A 10 -11.10 12.07 -9.08
C ASP A 10 -9.76 12.15 -9.83
N ALA A 11 -9.09 13.31 -9.80
CA ALA A 11 -7.74 13.47 -10.37
C ALA A 11 -6.70 12.68 -9.55
N ARG A 12 -6.77 12.75 -8.22
CA ARG A 12 -5.89 11.96 -7.34
C ARG A 12 -6.07 10.45 -7.52
N LEU A 13 -7.29 10.00 -7.79
CA LEU A 13 -7.56 8.59 -8.12
C LEU A 13 -6.84 8.19 -9.42
N TYR A 14 -6.95 9.02 -10.46
CA TYR A 14 -6.26 8.75 -11.73
C TYR A 14 -4.74 8.66 -11.53
N ASP A 15 -4.15 9.64 -10.84
CA ASP A 15 -2.70 9.65 -10.57
C ASP A 15 -2.26 8.42 -9.79
N ALA A 16 -3.04 7.99 -8.79
CA ALA A 16 -2.77 6.79 -8.01
C ALA A 16 -2.83 5.52 -8.86
N VAL A 17 -3.87 5.36 -9.68
CA VAL A 17 -4.02 4.19 -10.57
C VAL A 17 -2.90 4.16 -11.61
N LYS A 18 -2.57 5.31 -12.19
CA LYS A 18 -1.47 5.44 -13.15
C LYS A 18 -0.13 5.05 -12.52
N GLY A 19 0.20 5.62 -11.35
CA GLY A 19 1.45 5.31 -10.65
C GLY A 19 1.60 3.81 -10.33
N ILE A 20 0.51 3.16 -9.91
CA ILE A 20 0.50 1.70 -9.67
C ILE A 20 0.66 0.92 -10.98
N SER A 21 -0.01 1.34 -12.06
CA SER A 21 0.10 0.71 -13.37
C SER A 21 1.53 0.77 -13.90
N ASP A 22 2.15 1.95 -13.87
CA ASP A 22 3.52 2.16 -14.34
C ASP A 22 4.51 1.30 -13.53
N PHE A 23 4.33 1.26 -12.20
CA PHE A 23 5.13 0.42 -11.31
C PHE A 23 4.96 -1.09 -11.61
N ALA A 24 3.73 -1.59 -11.69
CA ALA A 24 3.45 -3.00 -11.94
C ALA A 24 3.99 -3.45 -13.31
N ILE A 25 3.81 -2.61 -14.35
CA ILE A 25 4.36 -2.86 -15.70
C ILE A 25 5.88 -2.94 -15.65
N SER A 26 6.56 -2.02 -14.95
CA SER A 26 8.02 -2.03 -14.84
C SER A 26 8.58 -3.29 -14.15
N LEU A 27 7.82 -3.87 -13.22
CA LEU A 27 8.16 -5.13 -12.55
C LEU A 27 7.75 -6.37 -13.34
N GLY A 28 6.99 -6.22 -14.43
CA GLY A 28 6.44 -7.34 -15.19
C GLY A 28 5.34 -8.11 -14.44
N ILE A 29 4.66 -7.47 -13.48
CA ILE A 29 3.60 -8.07 -12.67
C ILE A 29 2.24 -7.68 -13.26
N ASN A 30 1.40 -8.65 -13.58
CA ASN A 30 0.05 -8.38 -14.07
C ASN A 30 -0.94 -8.09 -12.93
N VAL A 31 -1.98 -7.32 -13.23
CA VAL A 31 -3.13 -7.09 -12.33
C VAL A 31 -4.35 -7.77 -12.97
N PRO A 32 -4.59 -9.06 -12.70
CA PRO A 32 -5.61 -9.83 -13.42
C PRO A 32 -7.04 -9.55 -12.94
N THR A 33 -7.20 -8.90 -11.79
CA THR A 33 -8.51 -8.61 -11.18
C THR A 33 -8.43 -7.38 -10.28
N GLY A 34 -9.58 -6.79 -9.99
CA GLY A 34 -9.71 -5.64 -9.11
C GLY A 34 -11.17 -5.32 -8.79
N LYS A 35 -11.37 -4.43 -7.82
CA LYS A 35 -12.69 -3.89 -7.46
C LYS A 35 -12.55 -2.46 -6.97
N ASP A 36 -13.57 -1.66 -7.20
CA ASP A 36 -13.65 -0.29 -6.72
C ASP A 36 -14.78 -0.09 -5.69
N SER A 37 -14.63 0.98 -4.92
CA SER A 37 -15.66 1.55 -4.06
C SER A 37 -15.39 3.05 -4.04
N LEU A 38 -16.26 3.81 -4.69
CA LEU A 38 -16.01 5.22 -5.07
C LEU A 38 -16.83 6.23 -4.26
N SER A 39 -17.57 5.77 -3.25
CA SER A 39 -18.45 6.59 -2.41
C SER A 39 -17.99 6.60 -0.95
N MET A 40 -16.67 6.66 -0.71
CA MET A 40 -16.07 6.63 0.63
C MET A 40 -16.26 7.94 1.40
N THR A 41 -17.50 8.39 1.52
CA THR A 41 -17.91 9.66 2.11
C THR A 41 -19.20 9.45 2.88
N GLN A 42 -19.22 9.87 4.15
CA GLN A 42 -20.40 9.86 5.01
C GLN A 42 -20.89 11.29 5.22
N LYS A 43 -22.20 11.53 5.04
CA LYS A 43 -22.86 12.79 5.36
C LYS A 43 -23.77 12.59 6.56
N TYR A 44 -23.86 13.58 7.44
CA TYR A 44 -24.68 13.56 8.64
C TYR A 44 -25.81 14.59 8.57
N LYS A 45 -26.83 14.43 9.42
CA LYS A 45 -28.03 15.28 9.43
C LYS A 45 -27.75 16.73 9.80
N ASP A 46 -26.69 16.97 10.55
CA ASP A 46 -26.19 18.31 10.92
C ASP A 46 -25.44 19.02 9.78
N GLY A 47 -25.35 18.38 8.60
CA GLY A 47 -24.61 18.90 7.45
C GLY A 47 -23.10 18.59 7.48
N SER A 48 -22.60 17.97 8.56
CA SER A 48 -21.21 17.55 8.64
C SER A 48 -20.92 16.38 7.69
N LYS A 49 -19.65 16.26 7.28
CA LYS A 49 -19.21 15.31 6.27
C LYS A 49 -17.86 14.73 6.64
N VAL A 50 -17.79 13.41 6.65
CA VAL A 50 -16.55 12.66 6.86
C VAL A 50 -16.13 12.04 5.53
N ILE A 51 -14.88 12.29 5.14
CA ILE A 51 -14.29 11.81 3.89
C ILE A 51 -13.14 10.87 4.27
N SER A 52 -13.15 9.65 3.73
CA SER A 52 -12.00 8.74 3.88
C SER A 52 -10.85 9.23 3.01
N PRO A 53 -9.58 9.00 3.40
CA PRO A 53 -8.48 9.13 2.46
C PRO A 53 -8.70 8.26 1.22
N GLY A 54 -8.13 8.68 0.09
CA GLY A 54 -7.97 7.81 -1.06
C GLY A 54 -7.06 6.63 -0.70
N THR A 55 -7.58 5.41 -0.79
CA THR A 55 -6.88 4.20 -0.37
C THR A 55 -6.88 3.15 -1.47
N VAL A 56 -5.69 2.68 -1.81
CA VAL A 56 -5.51 1.47 -2.62
C VAL A 56 -5.06 0.34 -1.71
N ILE A 57 -5.68 -0.82 -1.89
CA ILE A 57 -5.33 -2.06 -1.18
C ILE A 57 -4.84 -3.02 -2.25
N ILE A 58 -3.61 -3.51 -2.10
CA ILE A 58 -2.98 -4.46 -3.02
C ILE A 58 -2.89 -5.82 -2.33
N SER A 59 -3.38 -6.85 -3.03
CA SER A 59 -3.19 -8.25 -2.64
C SER A 59 -2.33 -8.92 -3.70
N ALA A 60 -1.28 -9.62 -3.28
CA ALA A 60 -0.35 -10.32 -4.16
C ALA A 60 -0.52 -11.85 -4.02
N ILE A 61 -0.37 -12.56 -5.12
CA ILE A 61 -0.42 -14.02 -5.19
C ILE A 61 0.76 -14.49 -6.05
N GLY A 62 1.43 -15.55 -5.64
CA GLY A 62 2.55 -16.13 -6.36
C GLY A 62 2.65 -17.63 -6.10
N GLU A 63 3.22 -18.37 -7.05
CA GLU A 63 3.52 -19.79 -6.88
C GLU A 63 4.55 -19.98 -5.77
N CYS A 64 4.33 -20.95 -4.89
CA CYS A 64 5.30 -21.36 -3.88
C CYS A 64 5.89 -22.71 -4.29
N SER A 65 7.16 -22.70 -4.71
CA SER A 65 7.86 -23.91 -5.12
C SER A 65 8.08 -24.90 -3.98
N ASN A 66 8.25 -24.42 -2.74
CA ASN A 66 8.40 -25.27 -1.56
C ASN A 66 7.94 -24.55 -0.27
N ILE A 67 6.81 -25.00 0.28
CA ILE A 67 6.22 -24.45 1.51
C ILE A 67 7.10 -24.60 2.76
N ASN A 68 8.06 -25.53 2.76
CA ASN A 68 8.95 -25.78 3.89
C ASN A 68 10.13 -24.80 3.96
N GLN A 69 10.34 -23.97 2.92
CA GLN A 69 11.43 -22.99 2.84
C GLN A 69 11.00 -21.55 3.13
N VAL A 70 9.80 -21.36 3.71
CA VAL A 70 9.31 -20.04 4.12
C VAL A 70 10.16 -19.48 5.26
N VAL A 71 10.63 -18.25 5.12
CA VAL A 71 11.35 -17.52 6.17
C VAL A 71 10.32 -16.78 7.04
N SER A 72 10.45 -16.91 8.37
CA SER A 72 9.64 -16.19 9.34
C SER A 72 10.45 -15.09 10.03
N PRO A 73 9.79 -14.05 10.59
CA PRO A 73 10.48 -12.97 11.31
C PRO A 73 11.02 -13.39 12.68
N VAL A 74 11.04 -14.69 13.01
CA VAL A 74 11.56 -15.19 14.29
C VAL A 74 13.09 -15.24 14.23
N LEU A 75 13.74 -14.33 14.94
CA LEU A 75 15.20 -14.31 15.05
C LEU A 75 15.70 -15.57 15.76
N LYS A 76 16.52 -16.37 15.06
CA LYS A 76 17.13 -17.58 15.63
C LYS A 76 18.50 -17.23 16.17
N LYS A 77 18.75 -17.58 17.44
CA LYS A 77 20.08 -17.44 18.05
C LYS A 77 21.04 -18.43 17.38
N LYS A 78 21.89 -17.90 16.49
CA LYS A 78 22.98 -18.62 15.85
C LYS A 78 24.26 -17.84 16.09
N GLU A 79 25.33 -18.56 16.39
CA GLU A 79 26.64 -17.96 16.57
C GLU A 79 27.07 -17.26 15.27
N ASN A 80 27.57 -16.02 15.39
CA ASN A 80 28.08 -15.21 14.28
C ASN A 80 27.10 -14.94 13.12
N ALA A 81 25.78 -14.95 13.36
CA ALA A 81 24.80 -14.57 12.34
C ALA A 81 24.63 -13.04 12.25
N PRO A 82 24.89 -12.40 11.09
CA PRO A 82 24.73 -10.95 10.94
C PRO A 82 23.25 -10.54 10.78
N ILE A 83 22.94 -9.31 11.18
CA ILE A 83 21.69 -8.63 10.83
C ILE A 83 21.99 -7.70 9.66
N ILE A 84 21.25 -7.85 8.56
CA ILE A 84 21.44 -7.08 7.34
C ILE A 84 20.27 -6.09 7.19
N TYR A 85 20.59 -4.81 7.09
CA TYR A 85 19.63 -3.76 6.77
C TYR A 85 19.69 -3.44 5.27
N ILE A 86 18.57 -3.58 4.57
CA ILE A 86 18.44 -3.24 3.15
C ILE A 86 17.55 -1.99 3.05
N ASN A 87 18.15 -0.85 2.71
CA ASN A 87 17.41 0.39 2.49
C ASN A 87 16.84 0.43 1.06
N LEU A 88 15.55 0.13 0.92
CA LEU A 88 14.86 0.19 -0.36
C LEU A 88 14.49 1.62 -0.82
N SER A 89 14.49 2.63 0.08
CA SER A 89 14.13 4.00 -0.30
C SER A 89 15.29 4.75 -0.97
N GLN A 90 16.53 4.40 -0.64
CA GLN A 90 17.73 5.14 -1.02
C GLN A 90 17.64 6.66 -0.70
N ASP A 91 16.81 7.02 0.27
CA ASP A 91 16.53 8.39 0.71
C ASP A 91 16.79 8.51 2.22
N ASP A 92 16.82 9.74 2.72
CA ASP A 92 16.90 10.06 4.15
C ASP A 92 15.64 9.61 4.90
N PHE A 93 15.72 9.58 6.23
CA PHE A 93 14.63 9.21 7.13
C PHE A 93 13.48 10.25 7.15
N LYS A 94 12.65 10.28 6.11
CA LYS A 94 11.47 11.16 6.03
C LYS A 94 10.39 10.71 7.03
N LEU A 95 9.85 11.65 7.80
CA LEU A 95 8.85 11.42 8.86
C LEU A 95 7.42 11.80 8.43
N GLY A 96 6.99 11.39 7.24
CA GLY A 96 5.65 11.73 6.71
C GLY A 96 4.49 11.12 7.50
N VAL A 97 3.53 10.47 6.81
CA VAL A 97 2.37 9.80 7.44
C VAL A 97 2.80 8.46 8.07
N VAL A 98 3.75 8.51 9.01
CA VAL A 98 4.29 7.36 9.72
C VAL A 98 3.72 7.29 11.13
N HIS A 99 3.49 6.08 11.62
CA HIS A 99 3.14 5.86 13.01
C HIS A 99 4.43 5.82 13.84
N LEU A 100 4.89 6.99 14.28
CA LEU A 100 5.87 7.09 15.36
C LEU A 100 5.08 7.24 16.66
N LEU A 101 5.05 6.17 17.44
CA LEU A 101 4.59 6.22 18.82
C LEU A 101 5.36 7.33 19.53
N LYS A 102 4.63 8.30 20.08
CA LYS A 102 5.13 9.09 21.20
C LYS A 102 5.00 8.28 22.47
#